data_AF-F3YAH4-F1
#
_entry.id   AF-F3YAH4-F1
#
_cell.length_a   1.000
_cell.length_b   1.000
_cell.length_c   1.000
_cell.angle_alpha   90.00
_cell.angle_beta   90.00
_cell.angle_gamma   90.00
#
_symmetry.space_group_name_H-M   'P 1'
#
loop_
_entity.id
_entity.type
_entity.pdbx_description
1 polymer ?
#
loop_
_entity_poly.entity_id
_entity_poly.type
_entity_poly.pdbx_seq_one_letter_code
_entity_poly.pdbx_strand_id
1 'polypeptide(L)'
;MLFTILPFQTLLSKLAIQELEFSGAQIEYCVDTTLRMAHGLEYKCFVSKNACTTLDNYLLDAETIIDHTEAIWQYRFAQFLN
;
A
#
# COMPACT_ATOMS: atom_id res chain seq x y z
N MET A 1 -4.85 -6.59 3.39
CA MET A 1 -5.63 -7.38 4.37
C MET A 1 -6.32 -6.55 5.46
N LEU A 2 -5.89 -5.32 5.79
CA LEU A 2 -6.48 -4.60 6.93
C LEU A 2 -7.99 -4.33 6.77
N PHE A 3 -8.47 -4.09 5.55
CA PHE A 3 -9.88 -3.83 5.28
C PHE A 3 -10.79 -5.08 5.28
N THR A 4 -10.22 -6.29 5.15
CA THR A 4 -11.01 -7.51 4.95
C THR A 4 -11.22 -8.32 6.23
N ILE A 5 -10.31 -8.23 7.20
CA ILE A 5 -10.35 -9.03 8.44
C ILE A 5 -10.47 -8.20 9.71
N LEU A 6 -10.27 -6.88 9.63
CA LEU A 6 -10.36 -5.97 10.78
C LEU A 6 -11.45 -4.93 10.53
N PRO A 7 -12.03 -4.33 11.60
CA PRO A 7 -12.98 -3.21 11.49
C PRO A 7 -12.26 -1.89 11.14
N PHE A 8 -11.25 -1.95 10.28
CA PHE A 8 -10.37 -0.82 9.96
C PHE A 8 -11.14 0.29 9.25
N GLN A 9 -11.98 -0.03 8.26
CA GLN A 9 -12.81 0.97 7.59
C GLN A 9 -13.72 1.71 8.58
N THR A 10 -14.36 0.98 9.50
CA THR A 10 -15.22 1.57 10.53
C THR A 10 -14.43 2.53 11.42
N LEU A 11 -13.19 2.21 11.77
CA LEU A 11 -12.32 3.09 12.54
C LEU A 11 -11.99 4.36 11.74
N LEU A 12 -11.57 4.22 10.48
CA LEU A 12 -11.24 5.35 9.62
C LEU A 12 -12.44 6.29 9.43
N SER A 13 -13.64 5.74 9.22
CA SER A 13 -14.88 6.51 9.12
C SER A 13 -15.22 7.26 10.41
N LYS A 14 -15.05 6.63 11.58
CA LYS A 14 -15.25 7.29 12.89
C LYS A 14 -14.29 8.46 13.11
N LEU A 15 -13.08 8.36 12.55
CA LEU A 15 -12.04 9.38 12.64
C LEU A 15 -12.11 10.40 11.50
N ALA A 16 -13.09 10.30 10.60
CA ALA A 16 -13.23 11.15 9.41
C ALA A 16 -11.95 11.21 8.55
N ILE A 17 -11.24 10.09 8.41
CA ILE A 17 -10.04 9.99 7.59
C ILE A 17 -10.41 9.73 6.14
N GLN A 18 -9.83 10.48 5.21
CA GLN A 18 -9.98 10.29 3.76
C GLN A 18 -8.65 10.07 3.04
N GLU A 19 -7.54 10.27 3.75
CA GLU A 19 -6.18 10.23 3.21
C GLU A 19 -5.36 9.25 4.03
N LEU A 20 -4.65 8.35 3.36
CA LEU A 20 -3.89 7.27 3.99
C LEU A 20 -2.48 7.24 3.41
N GLU A 21 -1.49 7.34 4.29
CA GLU A 21 -0.09 7.08 3.94
C GLU A 21 0.28 5.64 4.31
N PHE A 22 0.87 4.91 3.37
CA PHE A 22 1.22 3.51 3.52
C PHE A 22 2.71 3.31 3.74
N SER A 23 3.01 2.36 4.62
CA SER A 23 4.34 1.82 4.89
C SER A 23 4.23 0.35 5.32
N GLY A 24 5.33 -0.40 5.27
CA GLY A 24 5.40 -1.75 5.83
C GLY A 24 5.91 -2.82 4.87
N ALA A 25 5.61 -4.09 5.20
CA ALA A 25 6.06 -5.25 4.46
C ALA A 25 5.02 -6.39 4.54
N GLN A 26 4.99 -7.33 3.59
CA GLN A 26 5.73 -7.35 2.32
C GLN A 26 5.01 -6.52 1.26
N ILE A 27 5.78 -5.79 0.44
CA ILE A 27 5.27 -4.79 -0.49
C ILE A 27 4.26 -5.37 -1.50
N GLU A 28 4.57 -6.53 -2.05
CA GLU A 28 3.80 -7.23 -3.07
C GLU A 28 2.58 -8.00 -2.52
N TYR A 29 2.47 -8.14 -1.19
CA TYR A 29 1.37 -8.86 -0.54
C TYR A 29 0.46 -7.92 0.24
N CYS A 30 0.72 -7.79 1.55
CA CYS A 30 -0.15 -7.10 2.48
C CYS A 30 -0.30 -5.63 2.13
N VAL A 31 0.80 -4.99 1.71
CA VAL A 31 0.82 -3.57 1.37
C VAL A 31 0.04 -3.32 0.09
N ASP A 32 0.42 -3.95 -1.04
CA ASP A 32 -0.25 -3.81 -2.33
C ASP A 32 -1.75 -4.11 -2.24
N THR A 33 -2.13 -5.22 -1.61
CA THR A 33 -3.54 -5.62 -1.47
C THR A 33 -4.33 -4.58 -0.66
N THR A 34 -3.76 -4.06 0.42
CA THR A 34 -4.45 -3.08 1.27
C THR A 34 -4.55 -1.73 0.58
N LEU A 35 -3.49 -1.30 -0.09
CA LEU A 35 -3.42 -0.04 -0.82
C LEU A 35 -4.43 -0.02 -1.97
N ARG A 36 -4.49 -1.09 -2.79
CA ARG A 36 -5.48 -1.18 -3.88
C ARG A 36 -6.91 -1.21 -3.36
N MET A 37 -7.16 -1.88 -2.25
CA MET A 37 -8.48 -1.88 -1.62
C MET A 37 -8.85 -0.48 -1.11
N ALA A 38 -7.92 0.22 -0.45
CA ALA A 38 -8.15 1.59 0.02
C ALA A 38 -8.45 2.53 -1.16
N HIS A 39 -7.67 2.45 -2.24
CA HIS A 39 -7.94 3.19 -3.46
C HIS A 39 -9.32 2.86 -4.04
N GLY A 40 -9.70 1.57 -4.10
CA GLY A 40 -11.03 1.15 -4.56
C GLY A 40 -12.18 1.61 -3.66
N LEU A 41 -11.91 1.91 -2.40
CA LEU A 41 -12.83 2.52 -1.43
C LEU A 41 -12.71 4.06 -1.42
N GLU A 42 -12.10 4.64 -2.45
CA GLU A 42 -11.99 6.09 -2.69
C GLU A 42 -11.10 6.87 -1.71
N TYR A 43 -10.28 6.20 -0.89
CA TYR A 43 -9.26 6.87 -0.09
C TYR A 43 -8.15 7.41 -0.99
N LYS A 44 -7.67 8.64 -0.72
CA LYS A 44 -6.43 9.12 -1.34
C LYS A 44 -5.26 8.41 -0.69
N CYS A 45 -4.48 7.71 -1.50
CA CYS A 45 -3.38 6.89 -1.01
C CYS A 45 -2.03 7.56 -1.31
N PHE A 46 -1.16 7.58 -0.31
CA PHE A 46 0.18 8.14 -0.37
C PHE A 46 1.22 7.09 0.06
N VAL A 47 2.43 7.20 -0.46
CA VAL A 47 3.57 6.36 -0.05
C VAL A 47 4.81 7.24 0.05
N SER A 48 5.49 7.20 1.19
CA SER A 48 6.83 7.80 1.32
C SER A 48 7.89 6.89 0.71
N LYS A 49 8.90 7.49 0.07
CA LYS A 49 10.02 6.71 -0.52
C LYS A 49 10.67 5.82 0.54
N ASN A 50 10.99 4.59 0.18
CA ASN A 50 11.62 3.58 1.05
C ASN A 50 10.79 3.21 2.30
N ALA A 51 9.50 3.54 2.34
CA ALA A 51 8.63 3.20 3.47
C ALA A 51 8.09 1.76 3.40
N CYS A 52 8.25 1.10 2.25
CA CYS A 52 7.82 -0.26 2.00
C CYS A 52 9.00 -1.17 1.65
N THR A 53 8.94 -2.44 2.06
CA THR A 53 10.02 -3.39 1.81
C THR A 53 9.50 -4.83 1.64
N THR A 54 10.39 -5.74 1.24
CA THR A 54 10.11 -7.17 1.12
C THR A 54 11.41 -7.99 1.26
N LEU A 55 11.32 -9.29 0.99
CA LEU A 55 12.43 -10.24 0.97
C LEU A 55 12.59 -10.82 -0.44
N ASP A 56 13.78 -11.31 -0.76
CA ASP A 56 13.99 -12.12 -1.95
C ASP A 56 13.04 -13.32 -1.95
N ASN A 57 12.58 -13.71 -3.14
CA ASN A 57 11.89 -14.98 -3.33
C ASN A 57 12.65 -15.86 -4.34
N TYR A 58 12.09 -17.03 -4.67
CA TYR A 58 12.75 -17.99 -5.54
C TYR A 58 12.87 -17.55 -7.02
N LEU A 59 12.21 -16.44 -7.41
CA LEU A 59 12.19 -15.90 -8.78
C LEU A 59 12.88 -14.54 -8.90
N LEU A 60 12.72 -13.66 -7.92
CA LEU A 60 13.11 -12.25 -7.98
C LEU A 60 13.78 -11.82 -6.67
N ASP A 61 14.77 -10.92 -6.78
CA ASP A 61 15.32 -10.19 -5.64
C ASP A 61 14.35 -9.13 -5.12
N ALA A 62 14.55 -8.71 -3.87
CA ALA A 62 13.69 -7.76 -3.17
C ALA A 62 13.61 -6.40 -3.88
N GLU A 63 14.71 -5.92 -4.47
CA GLU A 63 14.76 -4.63 -5.16
C GLU A 63 13.87 -4.65 -6.41
N THR A 64 13.96 -5.71 -7.22
CA THR A 64 13.11 -5.89 -8.40
C THR A 64 11.62 -5.97 -8.03
N ILE A 65 11.29 -6.63 -6.91
CA ILE A 65 9.90 -6.71 -6.43
C ILE A 65 9.40 -5.34 -5.98
N ILE A 66 10.23 -4.58 -5.24
CA ILE A 66 9.90 -3.22 -4.80
C ILE A 66 9.67 -2.32 -6.01
N ASP A 67 10.63 -2.24 -6.93
CA ASP A 67 10.56 -1.40 -8.12
C ASP A 67 9.35 -1.73 -8.98
N HIS A 68 9.08 -3.02 -9.20
CA HIS A 68 7.93 -3.46 -9.97
C HIS A 68 6.61 -3.04 -9.31
N THR A 69 6.48 -3.23 -8.00
CA THR A 69 5.25 -2.94 -7.27
C THR A 69 5.00 -1.43 -7.19
N GLU A 70 6.03 -0.64 -6.86
CA GLU A 70 5.96 0.81 -6.82
C GLU A 70 5.61 1.42 -8.19
N ALA A 71 6.19 0.89 -9.28
CA ALA A 71 5.86 1.30 -10.65
C ALA A 71 4.39 1.05 -11.02
N ILE A 72 3.75 0.01 -10.46
CA ILE A 72 2.31 -0.22 -10.66
C ILE A 72 1.46 0.82 -9.91
N TRP A 73 1.89 1.25 -8.73
CA TRP A 73 1.16 2.22 -7.92
C TRP A 73 1.25 3.63 -8.49
N GLN A 74 2.42 4.00 -9.00
CA GLN A 74 2.70 5.35 -9.47
C GLN A 74 1.67 5.79 -10.52
N TYR A 75 1.02 6.91 -10.25
CA TYR A 75 -0.04 7.52 -11.09
C TYR A 75 -1.33 6.70 -11.27
N ARG A 76 -1.48 5.58 -10.55
CA ARG A 76 -2.66 4.72 -10.66
C ARG A 76 -3.37 4.49 -9.34
N PHE A 77 -2.63 4.15 -8.29
CA PHE A 77 -3.21 3.76 -7.01
C PHE A 77 -2.74 4.64 -5.85
N ALA A 78 -1.54 5.19 -5.92
CA ALA A 78 -1.02 6.08 -4.87
C ALA A 78 -0.09 7.16 -5.44
N GLN A 79 0.06 8.25 -4.68
CA GLN A 79 1.01 9.32 -4.97
C GLN A 79 2.23 9.19 -4.07
N PHE A 80 3.43 9.33 -4.64
CA PHE A 80 4.66 9.32 -3.85
C PHE A 80 4.92 10.69 -3.21
N LEU A 81 5.22 10.69 -1.92
CA LEU A 81 5.66 11.86 -1.18
C LEU A 81 7.19 12.01 -1.30
N ASN A 82 7.65 13.26 -1.32
CA ASN A 82 9.07 13.62 -1.48
C ASN A 82 9.80 13.70 -0.15
#